data_AF-A0A517R0W1-F1
#
_entry.id   AF-A0A517R0W1-F1
#
_cell.length_a   1.000
_cell.length_b   1.000
_cell.length_c   1.000
_cell.angle_alpha   90.00
_cell.angle_beta   90.00
_cell.angle_gamma   90.00
#
_symmetry.space_group_name_H-M   'P 1'
#
loop_
_entity.id
_entity.type
_entity.pdbx_description
1 polymer ?
#
loop_
_entity_poly.entity_id
_entity_poly.type
_entity_poly.pdbx_seq_one_letter_code
_entity_poly.pdbx_strand_id
1 'polypeptide(L)'
;MAENSRNVRLYRGLAVRRREDADVLVAAERYSGAIYLGGYVAECVLKALILRHTAAGQETQALNEVKSIGHNLERLKTRAIETGSVHFPAEVIRALNSLNYWSSELRYDLKTPGRKDVSAFFRALKVIGEWSERVSW
;
A
#
# COMPACT_ATOMS: atom_id res chain seq x y z
N MET A 1 6.69 -9.59 19.28
CA MET A 1 6.30 -9.18 17.91
C MET A 1 4.88 -8.63 17.96
N ALA A 2 4.61 -7.50 17.33
CA ALA A 2 3.33 -6.76 17.42
C ALA A 2 2.18 -7.42 16.62
N GLU A 3 2.17 -8.75 16.54
CA GLU A 3 1.18 -9.54 15.79
C GLU A 3 -0.27 -9.26 16.24
N ASN A 4 -0.44 -8.76 17.46
CA ASN A 4 -1.74 -8.45 18.04
C ASN A 4 -2.10 -6.95 18.08
N SER A 5 -1.36 -6.08 17.38
CA SER A 5 -1.70 -4.65 17.29
C SER A 5 -3.04 -4.43 16.58
N ARG A 6 -3.93 -3.65 17.22
CA ARG A 6 -5.20 -3.21 16.63
C ARG A 6 -4.98 -2.42 15.33
N ASN A 7 -3.91 -1.62 15.26
CA ASN A 7 -3.63 -0.76 14.11
C ASN A 7 -3.11 -1.58 12.92
N VAL A 8 -2.30 -2.61 13.17
CA VAL A 8 -1.88 -3.55 12.13
C VAL A 8 -3.11 -4.21 11.50
N ARG A 9 -4.01 -4.78 12.32
CA ARG A 9 -5.26 -5.38 11.82
C ARG A 9 -6.15 -4.39 11.06
N LEU A 10 -6.21 -3.14 11.52
CA LEU A 10 -6.97 -2.08 10.86
C LEU A 10 -6.45 -1.84 9.44
N TYR A 11 -5.16 -1.58 9.28
CA TYR A 11 -4.59 -1.32 7.95
C TYR A 11 -4.66 -2.55 7.04
N ARG A 12 -4.49 -3.76 7.59
CA ARG A 12 -4.71 -5.00 6.83
C ARG A 12 -6.12 -5.08 6.26
N GLY A 13 -7.12 -4.94 7.14
CA GLY A 13 -8.52 -4.99 6.74
C GLY A 13 -8.90 -3.87 5.77
N LEU A 14 -8.30 -2.69 5.90
CA LEU A 14 -8.50 -1.60 4.93
C LEU A 14 -7.90 -1.93 3.56
N ALA A 15 -6.69 -2.50 3.49
CA ALA A 15 -6.09 -2.84 2.20
C ALA A 15 -6.93 -3.89 1.46
N VAL A 16 -7.45 -4.90 2.16
CA VAL A 16 -8.35 -5.92 1.58
C VAL A 16 -9.61 -5.28 1.01
N ARG A 17 -10.34 -4.48 1.80
CA ARG A 17 -11.56 -3.81 1.33
C ARG A 17 -11.29 -2.87 0.16
N ARG A 18 -10.20 -2.09 0.23
CA ARG A 18 -9.83 -1.19 -0.87
C ARG A 18 -9.46 -1.95 -2.12
N ARG A 19 -8.89 -3.15 -1.99
CA ARG A 19 -8.60 -4.01 -3.13
C ARG A 19 -9.89 -4.51 -3.78
N GLU A 20 -10.85 -4.99 -2.98
CA GLU A 20 -12.17 -5.42 -3.46
C GLU A 20 -12.89 -4.28 -4.19
N ASP A 21 -12.95 -3.10 -3.57
CA ASP A 21 -13.55 -1.90 -4.18
C ASP A 21 -12.86 -1.54 -5.51
N ALA A 22 -11.53 -1.59 -5.54
CA ALA A 22 -10.74 -1.26 -6.71
C ALA A 22 -10.96 -2.26 -7.86
N ASP A 23 -11.05 -3.56 -7.55
CA ASP A 23 -11.30 -4.61 -8.55
C ASP A 23 -12.71 -4.45 -9.17
N VAL A 24 -13.73 -4.08 -8.38
CA VAL A 24 -15.07 -3.73 -8.91
C VAL A 24 -14.99 -2.55 -9.88
N LEU A 25 -14.21 -1.51 -9.56
CA LEU A 25 -14.04 -0.35 -10.43
C LEU A 25 -13.29 -0.69 -11.73
N VAL A 26 -12.32 -1.61 -11.70
CA VAL A 26 -11.68 -2.11 -12.92
C VAL A 26 -12.69 -2.80 -13.82
N ALA A 27 -13.53 -3.67 -13.26
CA ALA A 27 -14.56 -4.40 -14.00
C ALA A 27 -15.61 -3.45 -14.63
N ALA A 28 -15.93 -2.36 -13.95
CA ALA A 28 -16.82 -1.30 -14.43
C ALA A 28 -16.13 -0.25 -15.33
N GLU A 29 -14.86 -0.48 -15.72
CA GLU A 29 -14.03 0.45 -16.51
C GLU A 29 -13.86 1.86 -15.89
N ARG A 30 -14.05 1.98 -14.58
CA ARG A 30 -13.86 3.22 -13.81
C ARG A 30 -12.41 3.38 -13.38
N TYR A 31 -11.52 3.46 -14.36
CA TYR A 31 -10.08 3.35 -14.19
C TYR A 31 -9.42 4.37 -13.25
N SER A 32 -9.81 5.65 -13.30
CA SER A 32 -9.27 6.66 -12.38
C SER A 32 -9.60 6.30 -10.92
N GLY A 33 -10.84 5.88 -10.66
CA GLY A 33 -11.26 5.43 -9.34
C GLY A 33 -10.55 4.14 -8.90
N ALA A 34 -10.36 3.21 -9.84
CA ALA A 34 -9.65 1.96 -9.60
C ALA A 34 -8.20 2.20 -9.18
N ILE A 35 -7.45 3.05 -9.91
CA ILE A 35 -6.07 3.42 -9.56
C ILE A 35 -6.03 4.19 -8.24
N TYR A 36 -6.98 5.11 -8.03
CA TYR A 36 -7.08 5.88 -6.80
C TYR A 36 -7.21 4.96 -5.57
N LEU A 37 -8.18 4.04 -5.57
CA LEU A 37 -8.35 3.08 -4.48
C LEU A 37 -7.21 2.05 -4.41
N GLY A 38 -6.68 1.64 -5.56
CA GLY A 38 -5.56 0.69 -5.62
C GLY A 38 -4.29 1.21 -4.95
N GLY A 39 -3.97 2.51 -5.06
CA GLY A 39 -2.81 3.05 -4.33
C GLY A 39 -2.98 3.06 -2.81
N TYR A 40 -4.22 3.22 -2.31
CA TYR A 40 -4.50 3.04 -0.88
C TYR A 40 -4.23 1.61 -0.39
N VAL A 41 -4.32 0.59 -1.27
CA VAL A 41 -3.95 -0.79 -0.93
C VAL A 41 -2.46 -0.84 -0.58
N ALA A 42 -1.59 -0.35 -1.45
CA ALA A 42 -0.14 -0.33 -1.22
C ALA A 42 0.22 0.52 0.02
N GLU A 43 -0.43 1.67 0.21
CA GLU A 43 -0.27 2.50 1.39
C GLU A 43 -0.58 1.72 2.68
N CYS A 44 -1.74 1.07 2.73
CA CYS A 44 -2.16 0.31 3.90
C CYS A 44 -1.22 -0.87 4.18
N VAL A 45 -0.75 -1.57 3.13
CA VAL A 45 0.25 -2.63 3.26
C VAL A 45 1.53 -2.12 3.91
N LEU A 46 2.08 -1.02 3.40
CA LEU A 46 3.31 -0.43 3.96
C LEU A 46 3.12 0.03 5.42
N LYS A 47 1.98 0.65 5.74
CA LYS A 47 1.68 1.09 7.11
C LYS A 47 1.57 -0.09 8.08
N ALA A 48 0.90 -1.15 7.69
CA ALA A 48 0.80 -2.37 8.49
C ALA A 48 2.17 -3.03 8.69
N LEU A 49 3.00 -3.11 7.64
CA LEU A 49 4.38 -3.61 7.74
C LEU A 49 5.22 -2.81 8.74
N ILE A 50 5.23 -1.48 8.62
CA ILE A 50 5.97 -0.60 9.54
C ILE A 50 5.55 -0.87 10.99
N LEU A 51 4.25 -0.92 11.25
CA LEU A 51 3.73 -1.13 12.60
C LEU A 51 4.00 -2.54 13.15
N ARG A 52 3.86 -3.58 12.33
CA ARG A 52 4.11 -4.99 12.72
C ARG A 52 5.55 -5.20 13.16
N HIS A 53 6.47 -4.55 12.46
CA HIS A 53 7.91 -4.69 12.67
C HIS A 53 8.50 -3.62 13.60
N THR A 54 7.67 -2.72 14.13
CA THR A 54 8.07 -1.80 15.19
C THR A 54 8.18 -2.55 16.53
N ALA A 55 9.20 -2.21 17.32
CA ALA A 55 9.41 -2.81 18.64
C ALA A 55 8.23 -2.55 19.60
N ALA A 56 7.95 -3.52 20.47
CA ALA A 56 6.96 -3.35 21.52
C ALA A 56 7.34 -2.15 22.42
N GLY A 57 6.44 -1.18 22.55
CA GLY A 57 6.68 0.09 23.25
C GLY A 57 6.84 1.32 22.34
N GLN A 58 7.14 1.13 21.06
CA GLN A 58 7.28 2.22 20.08
C GLN A 58 6.07 2.37 19.15
N GLU A 59 5.03 1.55 19.32
CA GLU A 59 3.86 1.51 18.41
C GLU A 59 3.17 2.89 18.29
N THR A 60 2.97 3.60 19.39
CA THR A 60 2.33 4.93 19.36
C THR A 60 3.15 5.93 18.53
N GLN A 61 4.47 5.90 18.67
CA GLN A 61 5.37 6.77 17.90
C GLN A 61 5.33 6.41 16.42
N ALA A 62 5.45 5.12 16.09
CA ALA A 62 5.37 4.64 14.71
C ALA A 62 4.00 4.93 14.09
N LEU A 63 2.91 4.83 14.86
CA LEU A 63 1.57 5.18 14.40
C LEU A 63 1.45 6.67 14.06
N ASN A 64 1.97 7.54 14.92
CA ASN A 64 1.99 8.98 14.65
C ASN A 64 2.86 9.32 13.45
N GLU A 65 3.99 8.63 13.29
CA GLU A 65 4.89 8.76 12.15
C GLU A 65 4.18 8.38 10.84
N VAL A 66 3.59 7.19 10.74
CA VAL A 66 2.90 6.77 9.51
C VAL A 66 1.68 7.63 9.18
N LYS A 67 1.01 8.21 10.20
CA LYS A 67 -0.05 9.20 10.01
C LYS A 67 0.50 10.52 9.45
N SER A 68 1.65 10.98 9.97
CA SER A 68 2.34 12.19 9.50
C SER A 68 2.89 12.05 8.08
N ILE A 69 3.41 10.87 7.71
CA ILE A 69 3.79 10.56 6.33
C ILE A 69 2.57 10.61 5.40
N GLY A 70 1.38 10.27 5.91
CA GLY A 70 0.11 10.42 5.21
C GLY A 70 0.03 9.46 4.02
N HIS A 71 -0.22 10.01 2.84
CA HIS A 71 -0.42 9.28 1.57
C HIS A 71 0.85 9.22 0.69
N ASN A 72 2.01 9.56 1.24
CA ASN A 72 3.25 9.57 0.47
C ASN A 72 3.85 8.16 0.41
N LEU A 73 3.57 7.42 -0.67
CA LEU A 73 4.06 6.04 -0.87
C LEU A 73 5.57 5.94 -0.82
N GLU A 74 6.30 6.88 -1.41
CA GLU A 74 7.78 6.84 -1.41
C GLU A 74 8.35 6.94 0.00
N ARG A 75 7.83 7.88 0.80
CA ARG A 75 8.24 8.02 2.20
C ARG A 75 7.87 6.79 3.03
N LEU A 76 6.69 6.19 2.79
CA LEU A 76 6.29 4.94 3.47
C LEU A 76 7.20 3.78 3.08
N LYS A 77 7.55 3.65 1.80
CA LYS A 77 8.47 2.61 1.31
C LYS A 77 9.85 2.75 1.95
N THR A 78 10.43 3.96 1.92
CA THR A 78 11.71 4.24 2.58
C THR A 78 11.64 3.90 4.06
N ARG A 79 10.59 4.35 4.75
CA ARG A 79 10.43 4.07 6.18
C ARG A 79 10.27 2.59 6.51
N ALA A 80 9.58 1.83 5.64
CA ALA A 80 9.44 0.39 5.78
C ALA A 80 10.79 -0.33 5.63
N ILE A 81 11.63 0.09 4.69
CA ILE A 81 12.99 -0.43 4.53
C ILE A 81 13.84 -0.11 5.77
N GLU A 82 13.74 1.12 6.29
CA GLU A 82 14.47 1.57 7.50
C GLU A 82 14.08 0.82 8.78
N THR A 83 12.94 0.12 8.81
CA THR A 83 12.63 -0.78 9.95
C THR A 83 13.65 -1.92 10.07
N GLY A 84 14.41 -2.22 9.01
CA GLY A 84 15.46 -3.25 8.97
C GLY A 84 14.95 -4.70 9.13
N SER A 85 13.66 -4.87 9.39
CA SER A 85 13.04 -6.16 9.73
C SER A 85 12.28 -6.79 8.56
N VAL A 86 12.15 -6.06 7.45
CA VAL A 86 11.46 -6.50 6.23
C VAL A 86 12.42 -6.37 5.06
N HIS A 87 12.80 -7.51 4.49
CA HIS A 87 13.58 -7.52 3.26
C HIS A 87 12.62 -7.56 2.07
N PHE A 88 12.63 -6.51 1.24
CA PHE A 88 11.85 -6.47 0.01
C PHE A 88 12.59 -7.20 -1.12
N PRO A 89 12.03 -8.28 -1.69
CA PRO A 89 12.58 -8.88 -2.90
C PRO A 89 12.59 -7.87 -4.07
N ALA A 90 13.53 -8.05 -5.00
CA ALA A 90 13.68 -7.14 -6.14
C ALA A 90 12.38 -6.97 -6.97
N GLU A 91 11.56 -8.01 -7.07
CA GLU A 91 10.25 -7.94 -7.74
C GLU A 91 9.26 -7.01 -7.04
N VAL A 92 9.28 -6.99 -5.71
CA VAL A 92 8.40 -6.13 -4.90
C VAL A 92 8.88 -4.69 -4.95
N ILE A 93 10.20 -4.46 -4.94
CA ILE A 93 10.78 -3.13 -5.14
C ILE A 93 10.37 -2.58 -6.51
N ARG A 94 10.47 -3.39 -7.58
CA ARG A 94 10.02 -2.97 -8.92
C ARG A 94 8.52 -2.69 -8.96
N ALA A 95 7.70 -3.52 -8.31
CA ALA A 95 6.27 -3.32 -8.21
C ALA A 95 5.95 -2.00 -7.49
N LEU A 96 6.56 -1.74 -6.32
CA LEU A 96 6.41 -0.49 -5.59
C LEU A 96 6.82 0.72 -6.42
N ASN A 97 7.98 0.67 -7.08
CA ASN A 97 8.46 1.76 -7.95
C ASN A 97 7.51 2.07 -9.11
N SER A 98 6.79 1.07 -9.63
CA SER A 98 5.80 1.28 -10.68
C SER A 98 4.55 2.04 -10.20
N LEU A 99 4.35 2.15 -8.89
CA LEU A 99 3.26 2.92 -8.29
C LEU A 99 3.66 4.39 -8.00
N ASN A 100 4.90 4.80 -8.25
CA ASN A 100 5.43 6.11 -7.84
C ASN A 100 4.68 7.32 -8.44
N TYR A 101 3.98 7.13 -9.55
CA TYR A 101 3.15 8.17 -10.15
C TYR A 101 1.83 8.39 -9.39
N TRP A 102 1.45 7.44 -8.53
CA TRP A 102 0.23 7.55 -7.74
C TRP A 102 0.37 8.61 -6.66
N SER A 103 -0.68 9.41 -6.50
CA SER A 103 -0.85 10.31 -5.38
C SER A 103 -2.33 10.49 -5.07
N SER A 104 -2.64 10.99 -3.87
CA SER A 104 -4.01 11.36 -3.49
C SER A 104 -4.61 12.42 -4.42
N GLU A 105 -3.78 13.22 -5.08
CA GLU A 105 -4.20 14.31 -5.98
C GLU A 105 -4.76 13.81 -7.31
N LEU A 106 -4.54 12.54 -7.68
CA LEU A 106 -5.16 11.93 -8.87
C LEU A 106 -6.69 12.02 -8.85
N ARG A 107 -7.31 12.20 -7.69
CA ARG A 107 -8.74 12.46 -7.54
C ARG A 107 -9.23 13.74 -8.24
N TYR A 108 -8.32 14.69 -8.47
CA TYR A 108 -8.60 15.96 -9.12
C TYR A 108 -8.13 15.98 -10.57
N ASP A 109 -7.44 14.93 -11.01
CA ASP A 109 -7.04 14.79 -12.41
C ASP A 109 -8.23 14.28 -13.25
N LEU A 110 -8.52 15.00 -14.33
CA LEU A 110 -9.55 14.62 -15.30
C LEU A 110 -9.02 13.61 -16.33
N LYS A 111 -7.70 13.39 -16.39
CA LYS A 111 -7.11 12.38 -17.26
C LYS A 111 -7.50 11.00 -16.78
N THR A 112 -8.11 10.23 -17.68
CA THR A 112 -8.43 8.84 -17.42
C THR A 112 -7.26 7.95 -17.85
N PRO A 113 -6.70 7.14 -16.95
CA PRO A 113 -5.66 6.16 -17.30
C PRO A 113 -6.16 5.18 -18.36
N GLY A 114 -5.27 4.77 -19.26
CA GLY A 114 -5.61 3.73 -20.24
C GLY A 114 -5.72 2.35 -19.59
N ARG A 115 -6.48 1.44 -20.20
CA ARG A 115 -6.61 0.04 -19.75
C ARG A 115 -5.26 -0.65 -19.52
N LYS A 116 -4.25 -0.34 -20.36
CA LYS A 116 -2.89 -0.90 -20.23
C LYS A 116 -2.19 -0.42 -18.96
N ASP A 117 -2.34 0.86 -18.62
CA ASP A 117 -1.75 1.48 -17.42
C ASP A 117 -2.38 0.89 -16.16
N VAL A 118 -3.72 0.78 -16.15
CA VAL A 118 -4.47 0.13 -15.07
C VAL A 118 -4.02 -1.32 -14.90
N SER A 119 -3.93 -2.07 -16.00
CA SER A 119 -3.48 -3.46 -15.95
C SER A 119 -2.07 -3.59 -15.39
N ALA A 120 -1.15 -2.70 -15.75
CA ALA A 120 0.20 -2.68 -15.19
C ALA A 120 0.19 -2.36 -13.69
N PHE A 121 -0.58 -1.36 -13.28
CA PHE A 121 -0.73 -0.96 -11.88
C PHE A 121 -1.29 -2.10 -11.03
N PHE A 122 -2.35 -2.77 -11.49
CA PHE A 122 -2.97 -3.86 -10.74
C PHE A 122 -2.12 -5.15 -10.71
N ARG A 123 -1.28 -5.38 -11.72
CA ARG A 123 -0.24 -6.43 -11.65
C ARG A 123 0.78 -6.13 -10.56
N ALA A 124 1.24 -4.89 -10.45
CA ALA A 124 2.14 -4.49 -9.37
C ALA A 124 1.49 -4.63 -7.98
N LEU A 125 0.24 -4.20 -7.82
CA LEU A 125 -0.51 -4.41 -6.58
C LEU A 125 -0.67 -5.89 -6.22
N LYS A 126 -0.87 -6.75 -7.22
CA LYS A 126 -0.94 -8.20 -7.01
C LYS A 126 0.38 -8.73 -6.45
N VAL A 127 1.51 -8.36 -7.04
CA VAL A 127 2.85 -8.75 -6.54
C VAL A 127 3.05 -8.30 -5.09
N ILE A 128 2.67 -7.05 -4.77
CA ILE A 128 2.80 -6.50 -3.42
C ILE A 128 1.91 -7.27 -2.43
N GLY A 129 0.63 -7.52 -2.78
CA GLY A 129 -0.31 -8.24 -1.92
C GLY A 129 0.10 -9.70 -1.69
N GLU A 130 0.46 -10.44 -2.75
CA GLU A 130 0.92 -11.83 -2.62
C GLU A 130 2.19 -11.92 -1.77
N TRP A 131 3.12 -11.00 -1.95
CA TRP A 131 4.31 -10.95 -1.11
C TRP A 131 3.98 -10.60 0.34
N SER A 132 3.10 -9.63 0.57
CA SER A 132 2.77 -9.18 1.92
C SER A 132 2.18 -10.33 2.72
N GLU A 133 1.21 -11.08 2.16
CA GLU A 133 0.63 -12.28 2.79
C GLU A 133 1.69 -13.30 3.20
N ARG A 134 2.71 -13.55 2.36
CA ARG A 134 3.81 -14.49 2.67
C ARG A 134 4.66 -14.05 3.86
N VAL A 135 4.86 -12.74 4.05
CA VAL A 135 5.58 -12.21 5.22
C VAL A 135 4.65 -11.94 6.40
N SER A 136 3.37 -12.34 6.26
CA SER A 136 2.32 -12.15 7.26
C SER A 136 2.20 -10.71 7.74
N TRP A 137 2.47 -9.72 6.87
CA TRP A 137 2.37 -8.27 7.07
C TRP A 137 1.15 -7.85 7.88
#